data_AF-A0A1M7SKV2-F1
#
_entry.id   AF-A0A1M7SKV2-F1
#
_cell.length_a   1.000
_cell.length_b   1.000
_cell.length_c   1.000
_cell.angle_alpha   90.00
_cell.angle_beta   90.00
_cell.angle_gamma   90.00
#
_symmetry.space_group_name_H-M   'P 1'
#
loop_
_entity.id
_entity.type
_entity.pdbx_description
1 polymer ?
#
loop_
_entity_poly.entity_id
_entity_poly.type
_entity_poly.pdbx_seq_one_letter_code
_entity_poly.pdbx_strand_id
1 'polypeptide(L)'
;MARTLSQDLRGRVVAAIDGGMSCRAAAAHFDVSISSAIRWRRLALQHGRAVAKPRGGDRHSGRIEAHGSFIKELLAERGDITLAEIQARLTERGVPVGIGTVHRFFARHGITRKKRSGTQSSKTGPTS
;
A
#
# COMPACT_ATOMS: atom_id res chain seq x y z
N MET A 1 -3.57 19.40 -4.08
CA MET A 1 -3.33 17.99 -4.42
C MET A 1 -2.77 17.89 -5.84
N ALA A 2 -1.55 17.42 -6.05
CA ALA A 2 -0.99 17.25 -7.40
C ALA A 2 -1.66 16.04 -8.10
N ARG A 3 -2.57 16.29 -9.05
CA ARG A 3 -3.28 15.25 -9.82
C ARG A 3 -2.38 14.72 -10.94
N THR A 4 -2.32 13.40 -11.13
CA THR A 4 -1.68 12.81 -12.30
C THR A 4 -2.56 12.99 -13.52
N LEU A 5 -1.97 13.44 -14.63
CA LEU A 5 -2.63 13.40 -15.94
C LEU A 5 -2.99 11.95 -16.30
N SER A 6 -4.15 11.79 -16.95
CA SER A 6 -4.79 10.49 -17.24
C SER A 6 -3.91 9.58 -18.09
N GLN A 7 -4.10 8.27 -17.99
CA GLN A 7 -3.33 7.30 -18.77
C GLN A 7 -3.62 7.41 -20.27
N ASP A 8 -4.88 7.67 -20.62
CA ASP A 8 -5.32 7.88 -22.00
C ASP A 8 -4.56 9.03 -22.68
N LEU A 9 -4.48 10.19 -22.01
CA LEU A 9 -3.76 11.36 -22.54
C LEU A 9 -2.29 11.03 -22.84
N ARG A 10 -1.64 10.27 -21.95
CA ARG A 10 -0.25 9.84 -22.14
C ARG A 10 -0.11 8.92 -23.34
N GLY A 11 -1.05 7.99 -23.50
CA GLY A 11 -1.09 7.07 -24.62
C GLY A 11 -1.23 7.81 -25.95
N ARG A 12 -2.17 8.76 -26.03
CA ARG A 12 -2.39 9.58 -27.24
C ARG A 12 -1.17 10.44 -27.60
N VAL A 13 -0.51 11.05 -26.61
CA VAL A 13 0.71 11.83 -26.83
C VAL A 13 1.84 10.95 -27.37
N VAL A 14 2.03 9.75 -26.78
CA VAL A 14 3.04 8.80 -27.27
C VAL A 14 2.71 8.31 -28.67
N ALA A 15 1.46 7.94 -28.95
CA ALA A 15 1.04 7.49 -30.27
C ALA A 15 1.26 8.56 -31.35
N ALA A 16 1.00 9.83 -31.04
CA ALA A 16 1.27 10.93 -31.98
C ALA A 16 2.77 11.12 -32.25
N ILE A 17 3.62 10.93 -31.23
CA ILE A 17 5.07 10.97 -31.38
C ILE A 17 5.57 9.79 -32.23
N ASP A 18 5.08 8.59 -31.96
CA ASP A 18 5.43 7.39 -32.71
C ASP A 18 4.91 7.46 -34.16
N GLY A 19 3.81 8.18 -34.39
CA GLY A 19 3.29 8.54 -35.70
C GLY A 19 4.05 9.66 -36.43
N GLY A 20 5.20 10.12 -35.88
CA GLY A 20 6.12 11.04 -36.56
C GLY A 20 6.12 12.48 -36.03
N MET A 21 5.27 12.83 -35.06
CA MET A 21 5.34 14.17 -34.44
C MET A 21 6.58 14.32 -33.55
N SER A 22 7.19 15.50 -33.55
CA SER A 22 8.19 15.83 -32.53
C SER A 22 7.55 15.93 -31.15
N CYS A 23 8.31 15.68 -30.08
CA CYS A 23 7.81 15.83 -28.70
C CYS A 23 7.25 17.24 -28.43
N ARG A 24 7.82 18.27 -29.06
CA ARG A 24 7.35 19.65 -28.93
C ARG A 24 6.01 19.86 -29.63
N ALA A 25 5.86 19.32 -30.85
CA ALA A 25 4.61 19.41 -31.60
C ALA A 25 3.47 18.66 -30.89
N ALA A 26 3.74 17.44 -30.41
CA ALA A 26 2.76 16.68 -29.63
C ALA A 26 2.38 17.40 -28.33
N ALA A 27 3.35 17.99 -27.63
CA ALA A 27 3.08 18.76 -26.41
C ALA A 27 2.13 19.94 -26.66
N ALA A 28 2.36 20.71 -27.73
CA ALA A 28 1.47 21.79 -28.13
C ALA A 28 0.09 21.29 -28.55
N HIS A 29 0.01 20.18 -29.30
CA HIS A 29 -1.26 19.62 -29.78
C HIS A 29 -2.17 19.13 -28.65
N PHE A 30 -1.59 18.58 -27.58
CA PHE A 30 -2.33 18.01 -26.44
C PHE A 30 -2.38 18.93 -25.20
N ASP A 31 -1.92 20.18 -25.33
CA ASP A 31 -1.83 21.16 -24.23
C ASP A 31 -1.14 20.61 -22.98
N VAL A 32 0.04 20.01 -23.16
CA VAL A 32 0.89 19.50 -22.08
C VAL A 32 2.27 20.11 -22.14
N SER A 33 2.99 20.09 -21.02
CA SER A 33 4.39 20.55 -21.03
C SER A 33 5.28 19.63 -21.87
N ILE A 34 6.21 20.24 -22.62
CA ILE A 34 7.20 19.53 -23.44
C ILE A 34 7.96 18.48 -22.60
N SER A 35 8.33 18.85 -21.37
CA SER A 35 9.01 17.96 -20.41
C SER A 35 8.20 16.70 -20.09
N SER A 36 6.87 16.81 -20.02
CA SER A 36 5.98 15.66 -19.78
C SER A 36 5.93 14.74 -21.00
N ALA A 37 5.78 15.30 -22.20
CA ALA A 37 5.79 14.54 -23.45
C ALA A 37 7.12 13.76 -23.63
N ILE A 38 8.27 14.41 -23.38
CA ILE A 38 9.58 13.74 -23.40
C ILE A 38 9.64 12.60 -22.38
N ARG A 39 9.18 12.83 -21.15
CA ARG A 39 9.19 11.83 -20.09
C ARG A 39 8.30 10.63 -20.44
N TRP A 40 7.13 10.86 -21.01
CA TRP A 40 6.21 9.80 -21.42
C TRP A 40 6.75 8.98 -22.58
N ARG A 41 7.33 9.62 -23.61
CA ARG A 41 8.03 8.93 -24.69
C ARG A 41 9.15 8.04 -24.16
N ARG A 42 10.02 8.58 -23.28
CA ARG A 42 11.11 7.81 -22.67
C ARG A 42 10.59 6.58 -21.92
N LEU A 43 9.50 6.74 -21.18
CA LEU A 43 8.90 5.64 -20.43
C LEU A 43 8.27 4.58 -21.34
N ALA A 44 7.63 5.01 -22.43
CA ALA A 44 7.11 4.12 -23.46
C ALA A 44 8.21 3.31 -24.15
N LEU A 45 9.35 3.94 -24.49
CA LEU A 45 10.49 3.23 -25.06
C LEU A 45 11.11 2.22 -24.08
N GLN A 46 11.10 2.50 -22.78
CA GLN A 46 11.69 1.62 -21.77
C GLN A 46 10.79 0.45 -21.35
N HIS A 47 9.47 0.66 -21.32
CA HIS A 47 8.52 -0.28 -20.72
C HIS A 47 7.34 -0.65 -21.64
N GLY A 48 7.38 -0.24 -22.91
CA GLY A 48 6.29 -0.41 -23.88
C GLY A 48 5.06 0.47 -23.63
N ARG A 49 5.01 1.22 -22.53
CA ARG A 49 3.87 2.07 -22.15
C ARG A 49 4.26 3.25 -21.25
N ALA A 50 3.59 4.39 -21.45
CA ALA A 50 3.76 5.57 -20.61
C ALA A 50 2.92 5.53 -19.33
N VAL A 51 3.12 4.53 -18.46
CA VAL A 51 2.29 4.34 -17.26
C VAL A 51 2.75 5.17 -16.06
N ALA A 52 1.79 5.77 -15.35
CA ALA A 52 2.09 6.43 -14.08
C ALA A 52 2.65 5.44 -13.06
N LYS A 53 3.75 5.81 -12.38
CA LYS A 53 4.20 5.05 -11.21
C LYS A 53 3.11 5.10 -10.13
N PRO A 54 2.88 4.00 -9.38
CA PRO A 54 2.01 4.00 -8.22
C PRO A 54 2.37 5.15 -7.29
N ARG A 55 1.36 5.91 -6.85
CA ARG A 55 1.53 7.02 -5.92
C ARG A 55 1.13 6.57 -4.52
N GLY A 56 1.99 6.86 -3.55
CA GLY A 56 1.77 6.42 -2.17
C GLY A 56 2.06 4.93 -1.99
N GLY A 57 1.36 4.30 -1.04
CA GLY A 57 1.61 2.93 -0.62
C GLY A 57 2.56 2.83 0.57
N ASP A 58 2.52 1.66 1.21
CA ASP A 58 3.38 1.36 2.35
C ASP A 58 4.81 1.11 1.89
N ARG A 59 5.75 1.91 2.41
CA ARG A 59 7.19 1.79 2.12
C ARG A 59 8.02 1.46 3.35
N HIS A 60 7.38 1.40 4.52
CA HIS A 60 8.08 1.35 5.81
C HIS A 60 7.77 0.07 6.60
N SER A 61 6.74 -0.69 6.23
CA SER A 61 6.38 -1.92 6.93
C SER A 61 7.26 -3.12 6.61
N GLY A 62 8.05 -3.10 5.53
CA GLY A 62 8.83 -4.26 5.10
C GLY A 62 9.65 -4.90 6.22
N ARG A 63 10.23 -4.08 7.11
CA ARG A 63 10.98 -4.57 8.28
C ARG A 63 10.14 -5.40 9.23
N ILE A 64 8.92 -4.96 9.59
CA ILE A 64 8.06 -5.72 10.51
C ILE A 64 7.40 -6.91 9.82
N GLU A 65 7.05 -6.78 8.53
CA GLU A 65 6.45 -7.86 7.74
C GLU A 65 7.40 -9.05 7.56
N ALA A 66 8.71 -8.80 7.47
CA ALA A 66 9.72 -9.87 7.46
C ALA A 66 9.68 -10.76 8.72
N HIS A 67 9.18 -10.23 9.85
CA HIS A 67 8.97 -10.97 11.10
C HIS A 67 7.51 -11.35 11.34
N GLY A 68 6.66 -11.26 10.32
CA GLY A 68 5.22 -11.49 10.45
C GLY A 68 4.86 -12.90 10.91
N SER A 69 5.57 -13.94 10.44
CA SER A 69 5.35 -15.33 10.88
C SER A 69 5.60 -15.49 12.37
N PHE A 70 6.71 -14.93 12.87
CA PHE A 70 7.02 -14.96 14.29
C PHE A 70 5.96 -14.27 15.15
N ILE A 71 5.46 -13.10 14.73
CA ILE A 71 4.42 -12.39 15.47
C ILE A 71 3.14 -13.25 15.53
N LYS A 72 2.80 -13.95 14.45
CA LYS A 72 1.63 -14.85 14.38
C LYS A 72 1.81 -16.10 15.25
N GLU A 73 2.99 -16.70 15.25
CA GLU A 73 3.34 -17.84 16.12
C GLU A 73 3.25 -17.44 17.60
N LEU A 74 3.83 -16.30 17.96
CA LEU A 74 3.79 -15.77 19.32
C LEU A 74 2.35 -15.51 19.80
N LEU A 75 1.49 -15.00 18.90
CA LEU A 75 0.08 -14.81 19.18
C LEU A 75 -0.68 -16.14 19.31
N ALA A 76 -0.32 -17.16 18.53
CA ALA A 76 -0.92 -18.49 18.61
C ALA A 76 -0.54 -19.22 19.91
N GLU A 77 0.70 -19.05 20.37
CA GLU A 77 1.19 -19.58 21.64
C GLU A 77 0.60 -18.82 22.84
N ARG A 78 0.49 -17.49 22.74
CA ARG A 78 0.01 -16.60 23.81
C ARG A 78 -1.06 -15.64 23.28
N GLY A 79 -2.31 -16.08 23.27
CA GLY A 79 -3.44 -15.34 22.70
C GLY A 79 -3.78 -14.01 23.40
N ASP A 80 -3.27 -13.78 24.61
CA ASP A 80 -3.47 -12.58 25.42
C ASP A 80 -2.25 -11.65 25.47
N ILE A 81 -1.20 -11.94 24.67
CA ILE A 81 0.00 -11.13 24.62
C ILE A 81 -0.28 -9.68 24.20
N THR A 82 0.33 -8.74 24.92
CA THR A 82 0.18 -7.30 24.69
C THR A 82 1.12 -6.81 23.58
N LEU A 83 0.78 -5.65 23.00
CA LEU A 83 1.64 -5.01 21.98
C LEU A 83 3.04 -4.65 22.52
N ALA A 84 3.14 -4.31 23.81
CA ALA A 84 4.42 -4.00 24.46
C ALA A 84 5.29 -5.24 24.63
N GLU A 85 4.69 -6.38 25.00
CA GLU A 85 5.41 -7.65 25.08
C GLU A 85 5.89 -8.12 23.70
N ILE A 86 5.05 -8.01 22.66
CA ILE A 86 5.48 -8.29 21.28
C ILE A 86 6.66 -7.38 20.90
N GLN A 87 6.60 -6.10 21.24
CA GLN A 87 7.69 -5.15 20.97
C GLN A 87 8.99 -5.57 21.66
N ALA A 88 8.93 -5.95 22.94
CA ALA A 88 10.09 -6.42 23.69
C ALA A 88 10.72 -7.65 23.03
N ARG A 89 9.89 -8.64 22.65
CA ARG A 89 10.34 -9.87 21.97
C ARG A 89 10.94 -9.60 20.59
N LEU A 90 10.43 -8.61 19.86
CA LEU A 90 11.03 -8.18 18.58
C LEU A 90 12.38 -7.48 18.82
N THR A 91 12.50 -6.72 19.90
CA THR A 91 13.74 -6.02 20.27
C THR A 91 14.84 -7.00 20.67
N GLU A 92 14.51 -8.04 21.46
CA GLU A 92 15.41 -9.15 21.81
C GLU A 92 15.96 -9.88 20.57
N ARG A 93 15.18 -9.92 19.47
CA ARG A 93 15.59 -10.50 18.19
C ARG A 93 16.34 -9.54 17.27
N GLY A 94 16.72 -8.35 17.75
CA GLY A 94 17.45 -7.33 16.97
C GLY A 94 16.56 -6.48 16.07
N VAL A 95 15.25 -6.45 16.32
CA VAL A 95 14.27 -5.73 15.49
C VAL A 95 13.56 -4.67 16.34
N PRO A 96 14.26 -3.60 16.76
CA PRO A 96 13.62 -2.52 17.49
C PRO A 96 12.57 -1.84 16.58
N VAL A 97 11.31 -1.89 17.02
CA VAL A 97 10.17 -1.23 16.38
C VAL A 97 9.38 -0.47 17.43
N GLY A 98 8.72 0.62 17.05
CA GLY A 98 7.79 1.30 17.95
C GLY A 98 6.45 0.56 18.07
N ILE A 99 5.74 0.75 19.18
CA ILE A 99 4.40 0.17 19.43
C ILE A 99 3.42 0.49 18.29
N GLY A 100 3.45 1.72 17.74
CA GLY A 100 2.60 2.09 16.61
C GLY A 100 2.85 1.27 15.33
N THR A 101 4.07 0.77 15.13
CA THR A 101 4.39 -0.12 14.01
C THR A 101 3.81 -1.52 14.24
N VAL A 102 3.88 -2.04 15.46
CA VAL A 102 3.22 -3.30 15.85
C VAL A 102 1.70 -3.16 15.68
N HIS A 103 1.10 -2.07 16.17
CA HIS A 103 -0.33 -1.82 15.99
C HIS A 103 -0.74 -1.77 14.51
N ARG A 104 0.03 -1.08 13.66
CA ARG A 104 -0.23 -1.04 12.20
C ARG A 104 -0.08 -2.40 11.54
N PHE A 105 0.82 -3.26 12.02
CA PHE A 105 0.91 -4.65 11.56
C PHE A 105 -0.40 -5.39 11.87
N PHE A 106 -0.88 -5.33 13.11
CA PHE A 106 -2.15 -5.98 13.48
C PHE A 106 -3.33 -5.46 12.64
N ALA A 107 -3.42 -4.13 12.46
CA ALA A 107 -4.45 -3.52 11.64
C ALA A 107 -4.38 -3.98 10.16
N ARG A 108 -3.17 -4.10 9.59
CA ARG A 108 -2.97 -4.58 8.21
C ARG A 108 -3.37 -6.04 8.02
N HIS A 109 -3.10 -6.88 9.03
CA HIS A 109 -3.45 -8.32 9.02
C HIS A 109 -4.87 -8.61 9.52
N GLY A 110 -5.67 -7.58 9.84
CA GLY A 110 -7.04 -7.75 10.33
C GLY A 110 -7.14 -8.42 11.71
N ILE A 111 -6.04 -8.46 12.47
CA ILE A 111 -5.98 -9.11 13.77
C ILE A 111 -6.57 -8.15 14.81
N THR A 112 -7.71 -8.53 15.38
CA THR A 112 -8.39 -7.74 16.40
C THR A 112 -8.58 -8.55 17.66
N ARG A 113 -8.38 -7.91 18.82
CA ARG A 113 -8.73 -8.50 20.10
C ARG A 113 -10.24 -8.52 20.23
N LYS A 114 -10.82 -9.70 20.46
CA LYS A 114 -12.25 -9.82 20.80
C LYS A 114 -12.54 -9.02 22.08
N LYS A 115 -13.42 -8.03 21.98
CA LYS A 115 -13.74 -7.13 23.11
C LYS A 115 -14.83 -7.65 24.04
N ARG A 116 -15.64 -8.63 23.62
CA ARG A 116 -16.74 -9.22 24.41
C ARG A 116 -16.40 -10.65 24.77
N SER A 117 -16.56 -11.01 26.05
CA SER A 117 -16.58 -12.41 26.48
C SER A 117 -17.74 -13.13 25.76
N GLY A 118 -17.58 -14.43 25.47
CA GLY A 118 -18.70 -15.22 25.00
C GLY A 118 -19.75 -15.28 26.10
N THR A 119 -20.84 -14.52 25.96
CA THR A 119 -21.99 -14.64 26.86
C THR A 119 -22.79 -15.87 26.48
N GLN A 120 -23.36 -16.56 27.45
CA GLN A 120 -24.31 -17.64 27.18
C GLN A 120 -25.46 -17.08 26.34
N SER A 121 -25.89 -17.81 25.30
CA SER A 121 -27.09 -17.47 24.53
C SER A 121 -28.24 -17.23 25.51
N SER A 122 -28.92 -16.09 25.38
CA SER A 122 -30.16 -15.84 26.11
C SER A 122 -31.11 -17.02 25.83
N LYS A 123 -31.66 -17.64 26.88
CA LYS A 123 -32.76 -18.60 26.68
C LYS A 123 -33.90 -17.85 26.02
N THR A 124 -34.40 -18.37 24.90
CA THR A 124 -35.62 -17.88 24.27
C THR A 124 -36.77 -18.09 25.25
N GLY A 125 -37.22 -17.01 25.89
CA GLY A 125 -38.41 -17.00 26.73
C GLY A 125 -39.67 -16.84 25.87
N PRO A 126 -40.83 -17.39 26.29
CA PRO A 126 -42.09 -17.16 25.59
C PRO A 126 -42.40 -15.66 25.58
N THR A 127 -42.65 -15.10 24.40
CA THR A 127 -43.17 -13.74 24.27
C THR A 127 -44.68 -13.80 24.53
N SER A 128 -45.18 -13.04 25.51
CA SER A 128 -46.61 -12.91 25.83
C SER A 128 -47.34 -12.09 24.78
#